data_AF-A0A973JRC5-F1
#
_entry.id   AF-A0A973JRC5-F1
#
_cell.length_a   1.000
_cell.length_b   1.000
_cell.length_c   1.000
_cell.angle_alpha   90.00
_cell.angle_beta   90.00
_cell.angle_gamma   90.00
#
_symmetry.space_group_name_H-M   'P 1'
#
loop_
_entity.id
_entity.type
_entity.pdbx_description
1 polymer ?
#
loop_
_entity_poly.entity_id
_entity_poly.type
_entity_poly.pdbx_seq_one_letter_code
_entity_poly.pdbx_strand_id
1 'polypeptide(L)'
;MARDILFGDLLREMQRDRKTGALYVSVVEMSEDNVRFYFRNGEIYHLRYGSAIGNDCLDILEFYTLGSASFFEGFVAPDKPAADMPKTDDIIARLSRNRQRVKSR
;
A
#
# COMPACT_ATOMS: atom_id res chain seq x y z
N MET A 1 -16.55 12.10 -2.03
CA MET A 1 -15.80 12.59 -3.21
C MET A 1 -14.39 12.05 -3.13
N ALA A 2 -13.80 11.61 -4.25
CA ALA A 2 -12.43 11.09 -4.23
C ALA A 2 -11.42 12.24 -4.02
N ARG A 3 -10.47 12.09 -3.09
CA ARG A 3 -9.41 13.06 -2.81
C ARG A 3 -8.15 12.68 -3.59
N ASP A 4 -7.53 13.62 -4.27
CA ASP A 4 -6.21 13.43 -4.88
C ASP A 4 -5.11 13.74 -3.84
N ILE A 5 -4.23 12.78 -3.58
CA ILE A 5 -3.22 12.84 -2.50
C ILE A 5 -1.94 12.13 -2.93
N LEU A 6 -0.79 12.58 -2.41
CA LEU A 6 0.46 11.82 -2.53
C LEU A 6 0.33 10.48 -1.81
N PHE A 7 0.76 9.40 -2.47
CA PHE A 7 0.58 8.07 -1.91
C PHE A 7 1.31 7.88 -0.58
N GLY A 8 2.54 8.40 -0.49
CA GLY A 8 3.29 8.42 0.78
C GLY A 8 2.56 9.14 1.91
N ASP A 9 1.86 10.24 1.61
CA ASP A 9 1.08 10.97 2.62
C ASP A 9 -0.18 10.20 3.03
N LEU A 10 -0.83 9.51 2.09
CA LEU A 10 -1.94 8.60 2.41
C LEU A 10 -1.50 7.50 3.38
N LEU A 11 -0.34 6.87 3.13
CA LEU A 11 0.20 5.84 4.03
C LEU A 11 0.53 6.42 5.42
N ARG A 12 1.05 7.65 5.50
CA ARG A 12 1.25 8.36 6.77
C ARG A 12 -0.05 8.65 7.50
N GLU A 13 -1.12 9.02 6.78
CA GLU A 13 -2.45 9.19 7.37
C GLU A 13 -2.92 7.86 7.98
N MET A 14 -2.78 6.74 7.27
CA MET A 14 -3.14 5.41 7.79
C MET A 14 -2.35 5.04 9.05
N GLN A 15 -1.05 5.33 9.06
CA GLN A 15 -0.15 5.08 10.20
C GLN A 15 -0.55 5.93 11.42
N ARG A 16 -0.67 7.25 11.23
CA ARG A 16 -1.03 8.21 12.29
C ARG A 16 -2.39 7.90 12.89
N ASP A 17 -3.37 7.57 12.05
CA ASP A 17 -4.74 7.29 12.47
C ASP A 17 -4.90 5.85 12.98
N ARG A 18 -3.80 5.08 13.09
CA ARG A 18 -3.73 3.71 13.61
C ARG A 18 -4.70 2.75 12.93
N LYS A 19 -4.87 2.91 11.62
CA LYS A 19 -5.83 2.11 10.83
C LYS A 19 -5.51 0.63 10.91
N THR A 20 -6.57 -0.19 10.89
CA THR A 20 -6.49 -1.65 10.86
C THR A 20 -7.42 -2.18 9.77
N GLY A 21 -6.87 -2.90 8.81
CA GLY A 21 -7.58 -3.28 7.59
C GLY A 21 -6.64 -3.39 6.40
N ALA A 22 -7.16 -3.21 5.19
CA ALA A 22 -6.38 -3.29 3.96
C ALA A 22 -6.65 -2.11 3.04
N LEU A 23 -5.57 -1.50 2.55
CA LEU A 23 -5.59 -0.50 1.48
C LEU A 23 -5.33 -1.18 0.15
N TYR A 24 -6.29 -1.10 -0.76
CA TYR A 24 -6.19 -1.61 -2.13
C TYR A 24 -5.84 -0.46 -3.04
N VAL A 25 -4.79 -0.62 -3.83
CA VAL A 25 -4.29 0.42 -4.73
C VAL A 25 -4.23 -0.14 -6.15
N SER A 26 -4.95 0.49 -7.06
CA SER A 26 -4.98 0.08 -8.47
C SER A 26 -3.72 0.53 -9.20
N VAL A 27 -3.18 -0.31 -10.08
CA VAL A 27 -2.13 0.04 -11.03
C VAL A 27 -2.79 0.48 -12.35
N VAL A 28 -2.30 1.55 -12.98
CA VAL A 28 -2.94 2.11 -14.19
C VAL A 28 -2.75 1.20 -15.40
N GLU A 29 -1.57 0.60 -15.51
CA GLU A 29 -1.15 -0.20 -16.66
C GLU A 29 -1.78 -1.61 -16.67
N MET A 30 -2.32 -2.07 -15.54
CA MET A 30 -2.88 -3.43 -15.39
C MET A 30 -4.26 -3.37 -14.74
N SER A 31 -5.27 -3.92 -15.43
CA SER A 31 -6.67 -3.79 -15.01
C SER A 31 -7.12 -4.75 -13.91
N GLU A 32 -6.38 -5.83 -13.65
CA GLU A 32 -6.92 -6.96 -12.88
C GLU A 32 -6.39 -7.06 -11.44
N ASP A 33 -5.19 -6.55 -11.16
CA ASP A 33 -4.56 -6.70 -9.84
C ASP A 33 -4.39 -5.37 -9.09
N ASN A 34 -4.88 -5.35 -7.86
CA ASN A 34 -4.61 -4.29 -6.89
C ASN A 34 -3.43 -4.68 -6.02
N VAL A 35 -2.56 -3.71 -5.77
CA VAL A 35 -1.55 -3.75 -4.72
C VAL A 35 -2.27 -3.62 -3.38
N ARG A 36 -1.91 -4.46 -2.40
CA ARG A 36 -2.61 -4.54 -1.11
C ARG A 36 -1.62 -4.29 0.01
N PHE A 37 -1.88 -3.25 0.80
CA PHE A 37 -1.17 -2.93 2.03
C PHE A 37 -2.08 -3.28 3.21
N TYR A 38 -1.64 -4.19 4.07
CA TYR A 38 -2.41 -4.58 5.25
C TYR A 38 -1.84 -3.90 6.49
N PHE A 39 -2.73 -3.25 7.23
CA PHE A 39 -2.40 -2.47 8.40
C PHE A 39 -2.91 -3.13 9.67
N ARG A 40 -2.14 -3.02 10.74
CA ARG A 40 -2.52 -3.36 12.11
C ARG A 40 -2.05 -2.26 13.03
N ASN A 41 -2.98 -1.52 13.61
CA ASN A 41 -2.69 -0.39 14.49
C ASN A 41 -1.76 0.65 13.83
N GLY A 42 -1.96 0.92 12.53
CA GLY A 42 -1.15 1.84 11.74
C GLY A 42 0.13 1.25 11.14
N GLU A 43 0.54 0.06 11.57
CA GLU A 43 1.73 -0.61 11.04
C GLU A 43 1.38 -1.48 9.83
N ILE A 44 2.15 -1.33 8.75
CA ILE A 44 2.06 -2.23 7.60
C ILE A 44 2.74 -3.55 8.00
N TYR A 45 1.93 -4.59 8.18
CA TYR A 45 2.44 -5.91 8.56
C TYR A 45 2.47 -6.88 7.37
N HIS A 46 1.84 -6.53 6.25
CA HIS A 46 1.85 -7.33 5.04
C HIS A 46 1.66 -6.44 3.80
N LEU A 47 2.35 -6.77 2.72
CA LEU A 47 2.25 -6.13 1.41
C LEU A 47 2.23 -7.21 0.32
N ARG A 48 1.37 -7.04 -0.70
CA ARG A 48 1.23 -7.98 -1.80
C ARG A 48 0.85 -7.29 -3.12
N TYR A 49 1.36 -7.82 -4.22
CA TYR A 49 0.86 -7.58 -5.57
C TYR A 49 0.98 -8.86 -6.40
N GLY A 50 -0.14 -9.43 -6.85
CA GLY A 50 -0.14 -10.77 -7.45
C GLY A 50 0.48 -11.80 -6.49
N SER A 51 1.52 -12.51 -6.94
CA SER A 51 2.33 -13.43 -6.12
C SER A 51 3.49 -12.77 -5.38
N ALA A 52 3.85 -11.53 -5.71
CA ALA A 52 4.94 -10.81 -5.05
C ALA A 52 4.51 -10.31 -3.67
N ILE A 53 5.38 -10.44 -2.69
CA ILE A 53 5.18 -10.02 -1.29
C ILE A 53 6.44 -9.30 -0.78
N GLY A 54 6.34 -8.53 0.30
CA GLY A 54 7.53 -7.93 0.93
C GLY A 54 8.31 -6.98 0.01
N ASN A 55 9.64 -7.13 -0.03
CA ASN A 55 10.49 -6.29 -0.88
C ASN A 55 10.26 -6.49 -2.37
N ASP A 56 10.01 -7.72 -2.83
CA ASP A 56 9.71 -7.99 -4.24
C ASP A 56 8.53 -7.14 -4.71
N CYS A 57 7.50 -7.01 -3.87
CA CYS A 57 6.37 -6.14 -4.16
C CYS A 57 6.78 -4.66 -4.25
N LEU A 58 7.66 -4.19 -3.36
CA LEU A 58 8.13 -2.79 -3.37
C LEU A 58 8.99 -2.48 -4.60
N ASP A 59 9.88 -3.40 -4.99
CA ASP A 59 10.74 -3.28 -6.16
C ASP A 59 9.89 -3.14 -7.43
N ILE A 60 8.85 -3.97 -7.55
CA ILE A 60 7.92 -3.93 -8.67
C ILE A 60 7.16 -2.59 -8.72
N LEU A 61 6.72 -2.09 -7.56
CA LEU A 61 5.96 -0.84 -7.46
C LEU A 61 6.73 0.41 -7.90
N GLU A 62 8.07 0.37 -7.90
CA GLU A 62 8.87 1.49 -8.38
C GLU A 62 8.69 1.77 -9.88
N PHE A 63 8.27 0.76 -10.65
CA PHE A 63 8.14 0.84 -12.10
C PHE A 63 6.70 1.06 -12.59
N TYR A 64 5.71 1.08 -11.68
CA TYR A 64 4.29 1.17 -12.02
C TYR A 64 3.65 2.48 -11.60
N THR A 65 2.61 2.89 -12.32
CA THR A 65 1.81 4.07 -11.97
C THR A 65 0.61 3.65 -11.12
N LEU A 66 0.48 4.23 -9.93
CA LEU A 66 -0.69 4.02 -9.07
C LEU A 66 -1.84 4.96 -9.47
N GLY A 67 -3.07 4.44 -9.44
CA GLY A 67 -4.26 5.15 -9.91
C GLY A 67 -5.20 5.60 -8.78
N SER A 68 -5.80 4.63 -8.09
CA SER A 68 -6.80 4.87 -7.04
C SER A 68 -6.52 4.00 -5.83
N ALA A 69 -6.91 4.50 -4.66
CA ALA A 69 -6.73 3.80 -3.39
C ALA A 69 -8.06 3.71 -2.64
N SER A 70 -8.37 2.55 -2.07
CA SER A 70 -9.58 2.32 -1.29
C SER A 70 -9.26 1.48 -0.06
N PHE A 71 -9.66 1.98 1.11
CA PHE A 71 -9.39 1.31 2.39
C PHE A 71 -10.61 0.53 2.86
N PHE A 72 -10.38 -0.69 3.34
CA PHE A 72 -11.40 -1.58 3.87
C PHE A 72 -11.03 -2.01 5.29
N GLU A 73 -11.89 -1.64 6.25
CA GLU A 73 -11.71 -1.97 7.67
C GLU A 73 -11.89 -3.47 7.94
N GLY A 74 -11.12 -4.01 8.89
CA GLY A 74 -11.25 -5.40 9.35
C GLY A 74 -10.68 -6.47 8.41
N PHE A 75 -10.20 -6.10 7.22
CA PHE A 75 -9.55 -7.04 6.31
C PHE A 75 -8.17 -7.47 6.83
N VAL A 76 -7.92 -8.77 6.77
CA VAL A 76 -6.64 -9.39 7.15
C VAL A 76 -5.95 -9.99 5.94
N ALA A 77 -4.62 -10.09 6.00
CA ALA A 77 -3.85 -10.76 4.97
C ALA A 77 -4.27 -12.25 4.89
N PRO A 78 -4.43 -12.80 3.69
CA PRO A 78 -4.83 -14.20 3.51
C PRO A 78 -3.71 -15.18 3.85
N ASP A 79 -2.46 -14.70 3.91
CA ASP A 79 -1.26 -15.49 4.08
C ASP A 79 -0.26 -14.86 5.05
N LYS A 80 0.82 -15.59 5.32
CA LYS A 80 1.88 -15.14 6.22
C LYS A 80 2.68 -14.03 5.54
N PRO A 81 3.09 -12.99 6.30
CA PRO A 81 3.94 -11.95 5.76
C PRO A 81 5.30 -12.51 5.33
N ALA A 82 5.92 -11.80 4.38
CA ALA A 82 7.27 -12.10 3.93
C ALA A 82 8.26 -12.00 5.10
N ALA A 83 9.28 -12.87 5.11
CA ALA A 83 10.28 -12.91 6.18
C ALA A 83 11.15 -11.64 6.23
N ASP A 84 11.24 -10.93 5.11
CA ASP A 84 12.07 -9.75 4.87
C ASP A 84 11.26 -8.45 4.87
N MET A 85 10.04 -8.45 5.40
CA MET A 85 9.14 -7.29 5.40
C MET A 85 9.82 -6.07 6.04
N PRO A 86 10.01 -4.96 5.28
CA PRO A 86 10.55 -3.72 5.86
C PRO A 86 9.60 -3.11 6.89
N LYS A 87 10.12 -2.20 7.72
CA LYS A 87 9.29 -1.45 8.66
C LYS A 87 8.39 -0.45 7.89
N THR A 88 7.24 -0.12 8.47
CA THR A 88 6.28 0.86 7.92
C THR A 88 6.96 2.15 7.49
N ASP A 89 7.83 2.72 8.32
CA ASP A 89 8.53 3.98 8.01
C ASP A 89 9.45 3.85 6.78
N ASP A 90 10.12 2.71 6.62
CA ASP A 90 10.99 2.43 5.47
C ASP A 90 10.17 2.29 4.18
N ILE A 91 9.03 1.61 4.27
CA ILE A 91 8.06 1.47 3.16
C ILE A 91 7.56 2.84 2.73
N ILE A 92 7.10 3.65 3.68
CA ILE A 92 6.60 5.01 3.42
C ILE A 92 7.71 5.87 2.81
N ALA A 93 8.92 5.83 3.37
CA ALA A 93 10.04 6.61 2.87
C ALA A 93 10.40 6.21 1.43
N ARG A 94 10.41 4.92 1.12
CA ARG A 94 10.69 4.40 -0.22
C ARG A 94 9.65 4.87 -1.24
N LEU A 95 8.36 4.66 -0.95
CA LEU A 95 7.27 5.01 -1.86
C LEU A 95 7.04 6.52 -1.99
N SER A 96 7.42 7.30 -0.97
CA SER A 96 7.33 8.77 -1.03
C SER A 96 8.31 9.40 -2.03
N ARG A 97 9.42 8.73 -2.36
CA ARG A 97 10.43 9.24 -3.30
C ARG A 97 9.88 9.44 -4.71
N ASN A 98 8.96 8.57 -5.12
CA ASN A 98 8.38 8.60 -6.47
C ASN A 98 7.29 9.66 -6.62
N ARG A 99 6.89 10.32 -5.52
CA ARG A 99 5.88 11.40 -5.47
C ARG A 99 4.59 11.07 -6.25
N GLN A 100 4.24 9.79 -6.30
CA GLN A 100 3.05 9.33 -7.01
C GLN A 100 1.78 9.81 -6.31
N ARG A 101 0.77 10.12 -7.11
CA ARG A 101 -0.53 10.61 -6.64
C ARG A 101 -1.58 9.55 -6.88
N VAL A 102 -2.51 9.41 -5.94
CA VAL A 102 -3.62 8.46 -6.03
C VAL A 102 -4.94 9.14 -5.71
N LYS A 103 -6.01 8.67 -6.35
CA LYS A 103 -7.38 9.04 -5.99
C LYS A 103 -7.84 8.19 -4.80
N SER A 104 -7.78 8.74 -3.60
CA SER A 104 -8.25 8.10 -2.37
C SER A 104 -9.78 8.17 -2.27
N ARG A 105 -10.41 7.04 -1.94
CA ARG A 105 -11.86 6.90 -1.74
C ARG A 105 -12.17 6.32 -0.36
#